data_AF-A0A2S9GDB7-F1
#
_entry.id   AF-A0A2S9GDB7-F1
#
_cell.length_a   1.000
_cell.length_b   1.000
_cell.length_c   1.000
_cell.angle_alpha   90.00
_cell.angle_beta   90.00
_cell.angle_gamma   90.00
#
_symmetry.space_group_name_H-M   'P 1'
#
loop_
_entity.id
_entity.type
_entity.pdbx_description
1 polymer ?
#
loop_
_entity_poly.entity_id
_entity_poly.type
_entity_poly.pdbx_seq_one_letter_code
_entity_poly.pdbx_strand_id
1 'polypeptide(L)'
;SQRVLADLVAYLGVDVSFLRYNDHTIRASRLIAEWPVRPQIPAPDPLALVFFADADPVFAQSEHGKKPMVFRPEPATDDYQKRIN
;
A
#
# COMPACT_ATOMS: atom_id res chain seq x y z
N SER A 1 -7.31 4.99 -13.25
CA SER A 1 -7.03 4.00 -12.18
C SER A 1 -7.85 4.20 -10.92
N GLN A 2 -7.96 5.42 -10.37
CA GLN A 2 -8.70 5.67 -9.11
C GLN A 2 -10.18 5.24 -9.13
N ARG A 3 -10.89 5.38 -10.25
CA ARG A 3 -12.29 4.90 -10.35
C ARG A 3 -12.43 3.40 -10.09
N VAL A 4 -11.51 2.59 -10.61
CA VAL A 4 -11.50 1.14 -10.38
C VAL A 4 -11.23 0.83 -8.90
N LEU A 5 -10.35 1.61 -8.25
CA LEU A 5 -10.11 1.49 -6.81
C LEU A 5 -11.35 1.84 -5.98
N ALA A 6 -12.10 2.87 -6.37
CA ALA A 6 -13.38 3.21 -5.76
C ALA A 6 -14.41 2.08 -5.91
N ASP A 7 -14.51 1.48 -7.09
CA ASP A 7 -15.40 0.34 -7.36
C ASP A 7 -15.01 -0.87 -6.48
N LEU A 8 -13.72 -1.14 -6.30
CA LEU A 8 -13.23 -2.22 -5.42
C LEU A 8 -13.54 -1.96 -3.94
N VAL A 9 -13.37 -0.72 -3.47
CA VAL A 9 -13.75 -0.31 -2.11
C VAL A 9 -15.24 -0.55 -1.87
N ALA A 10 -16.10 -0.11 -2.79
CA ALA A 10 -17.54 -0.29 -2.70
C ALA A 10 -17.95 -1.78 -2.75
N TYR A 11 -17.30 -2.58 -3.60
CA TYR A 11 -17.62 -3.99 -3.78
C TYR A 11 -17.15 -4.87 -2.62
N LEU A 12 -15.94 -4.62 -2.10
CA LEU A 12 -15.33 -5.41 -1.02
C LEU A 12 -15.72 -4.91 0.38
N GLY A 13 -16.31 -3.72 0.49
CA GLY A 13 -16.67 -3.11 1.77
C GLY A 13 -15.46 -2.78 2.64
N VAL A 14 -14.36 -2.33 2.02
CA VAL A 14 -13.11 -1.94 2.70
C VAL A 14 -12.95 -0.43 2.72
N ASP A 15 -12.25 0.13 3.70
CA ASP A 15 -12.15 1.58 3.87
C ASP A 15 -11.24 2.24 2.82
N VAL A 16 -10.17 1.54 2.43
CA VAL A 16 -9.13 2.08 1.54
C VAL A 16 -8.66 1.03 0.52
N SER A 17 -8.22 1.49 -0.65
CA SER A 17 -7.51 0.65 -1.62
C SER A 17 -6.42 1.43 -2.34
N PHE A 18 -5.38 0.72 -2.76
CA PHE A 18 -4.20 1.31 -3.40
C PHE A 18 -3.69 0.41 -4.53
N LEU A 19 -3.12 1.06 -5.54
CA LEU A 19 -2.37 0.43 -6.62
C LEU A 19 -0.92 0.84 -6.49
N ARG A 20 -0.02 -0.14 -6.44
CA ARG A 20 1.42 0.08 -6.37
C ARG A 20 2.14 -0.67 -7.47
N TYR A 21 3.24 -0.09 -7.95
CA TYR A 21 4.17 -0.70 -8.89
C TYR A 21 5.45 -1.09 -8.15
N ASN A 22 5.83 -2.36 -8.23
CA ASN A 22 7.10 -2.82 -7.67
C ASN A 22 8.18 -2.67 -8.74
N ASP A 23 9.10 -1.74 -8.49
CA ASP A 23 10.30 -1.54 -9.28
C ASP A 23 11.43 -2.40 -8.69
N HIS A 24 11.75 -3.49 -9.37
CA HIS A 24 12.77 -4.44 -8.92
C HIS A 24 14.19 -3.96 -9.22
N THR A 25 14.37 -2.96 -10.09
CA THR A 25 15.69 -2.39 -10.40
C THR A 25 16.21 -1.58 -9.21
N ILE A 26 15.34 -0.81 -8.56
CA ILE A 26 15.69 -0.05 -7.33
C ILE A 26 15.18 -0.72 -6.04
N ARG A 27 14.55 -1.90 -6.17
CA ARG A 27 13.92 -2.65 -5.07
C ARG A 27 12.99 -1.79 -4.21
N ALA A 28 11.99 -1.18 -4.85
CA ALA A 28 11.02 -0.32 -4.18
C ALA A 28 9.59 -0.50 -4.69
N SER A 29 8.61 -0.21 -3.84
CA SER A 29 7.19 -0.14 -4.19
C SER A 29 6.74 1.31 -4.31
N ARG A 30 6.36 1.72 -5.52
CA ARG A 30 5.87 3.05 -5.84
C ARG A 30 4.35 3.11 -5.82
N LEU A 31 3.78 4.10 -5.11
CA LEU A 31 2.35 4.36 -5.15
C LEU A 31 1.95 4.94 -6.51
N ILE A 32 0.97 4.32 -7.17
CA ILE A 32 0.44 4.74 -8.47
C ILE A 32 -0.92 5.40 -8.30
N ALA A 33 -1.77 4.83 -7.46
CA ALA A 33 -3.07 5.40 -7.15
C ALA A 33 -3.52 4.93 -5.76
N GLU A 34 -4.31 5.75 -5.11
CA GLU A 34 -4.99 5.45 -3.86
C GLU A 34 -6.44 5.94 -3.92
N TRP A 35 -7.30 5.26 -3.20
CA TRP A 35 -8.69 5.67 -2.96
C TRP A 35 -9.08 5.36 -1.51
N PRO A 36 -9.67 6.33 -0.78
CA PRO A 36 -9.86 7.72 -1.16
C PRO A 36 -8.52 8.47 -1.31
N VAL A 37 -8.53 9.60 -2.03
CA VAL A 37 -7.34 10.43 -2.16
C VAL A 37 -7.07 11.14 -0.85
N ARG A 38 -5.85 11.02 -0.30
CA ARG A 38 -5.47 11.70 0.94
C ARG A 38 -5.57 13.22 0.76
N PRO A 39 -6.28 13.93 1.65
CA PRO A 39 -6.49 15.38 1.51
C PRO A 39 -5.22 16.20 1.82
N GLN A 40 -4.32 15.68 2.65
CA GLN A 40 -3.04 16.29 2.97
C GLN A 40 -1.92 15.26 2.85
N ILE A 41 -0.98 15.51 1.95
CA ILE A 41 0.19 14.65 1.73
C ILE A 41 1.42 15.43 2.23
N PRO A 42 2.13 14.94 3.26
CA PRO A 42 3.34 15.60 3.73
C PRO A 42 4.43 15.58 2.66
N ALA A 43 5.35 16.55 2.69
CA ALA A 43 6.50 16.62 1.80
C ALA A 43 7.79 16.32 2.57
N PRO A 44 8.52 15.23 2.27
CA PRO A 44 8.25 14.23 1.22
C PRO A 44 7.14 13.23 1.61
N ASP A 45 6.41 12.71 0.63
CA ASP A 45 5.33 11.73 0.88
C ASP A 45 5.93 10.37 1.30
N PRO A 46 5.69 9.91 2.54
CA PRO A 46 6.25 8.66 3.02
C PRO A 46 5.66 7.43 2.31
N LEU A 47 4.49 7.55 1.67
CA LEU A 47 3.85 6.45 0.95
C LEU A 47 4.16 6.46 -0.54
N ALA A 48 4.75 7.53 -1.10
CA ALA A 48 5.00 7.62 -2.53
C ALA A 48 6.00 6.57 -3.01
N LEU A 49 7.05 6.31 -2.24
CA LEU A 49 8.10 5.33 -2.57
C LEU A 49 8.58 4.64 -1.30
N VAL A 50 8.47 3.31 -1.25
CA VAL A 50 8.89 2.49 -0.10
C VAL A 50 9.93 1.48 -0.57
N PHE A 51 11.16 1.54 -0.04
CA PHE A 51 12.23 0.59 -0.35
C PHE A 51 12.07 -0.71 0.43
N PHE A 52 12.20 -1.87 -0.22
CA PHE A 52 11.94 -3.17 0.42
C PHE A 52 12.93 -3.54 1.53
N ALA A 53 14.14 -2.98 1.52
CA ALA A 53 15.19 -3.29 2.50
C ALA A 53 14.79 -2.98 3.96
N ASP A 54 14.06 -1.87 4.17
CA ASP A 54 13.63 -1.40 5.50
C ASP A 54 12.10 -1.35 5.61
N ALA A 55 11.39 -2.02 4.69
CA ALA A 55 9.94 -1.91 4.62
C ALA A 55 9.26 -2.79 5.68
N ASP A 56 8.06 -2.34 6.07
CA ASP A 56 7.13 -3.16 6.83
C ASP A 56 6.96 -4.55 6.16
N PRO A 57 6.81 -5.64 6.95
CA PRO A 57 6.64 -7.00 6.43
C PRO A 57 5.63 -7.13 5.28
N VAL A 58 4.56 -6.32 5.27
CA VAL A 58 3.57 -6.28 4.19
C VAL A 58 4.21 -5.92 2.84
N PHE A 59 5.07 -4.90 2.82
CA PHE A 59 5.76 -4.46 1.60
C PHE A 59 6.86 -5.43 1.20
N ALA A 60 7.66 -5.92 2.15
CA ALA A 60 8.72 -6.89 1.87
C ALA A 60 8.14 -8.16 1.22
N GLN A 61 6.99 -8.64 1.72
CA GLN A 61 6.34 -9.82 1.15
C GLN A 61 5.71 -9.56 -0.23
N SER A 62 5.33 -8.31 -0.51
CA SER A 62 4.82 -7.91 -1.83
C SER A 62 5.89 -7.91 -2.94
N GLU A 63 7.20 -7.81 -2.62
CA GLU A 63 8.29 -7.78 -3.61
C GLU A 63 8.23 -8.99 -4.56
N HIS A 64 7.93 -10.18 -4.05
CA HIS A 64 7.83 -11.41 -4.83
C HIS A 64 6.44 -12.06 -4.81
N GLY A 65 5.46 -11.42 -4.18
CA GLY A 65 4.10 -11.93 -4.05
C GLY A 65 3.41 -12.12 -5.41
N LYS A 66 2.93 -13.33 -5.69
CA LYS A 66 2.13 -13.66 -6.89
C LYS A 66 0.72 -14.15 -6.57
N LYS A 67 0.37 -14.20 -5.28
CA LYS A 67 -0.93 -14.67 -4.78
C LYS A 67 -1.52 -13.61 -3.85
N PRO A 68 -2.86 -13.46 -3.80
CA PRO A 68 -3.50 -12.60 -2.82
C PRO A 68 -3.12 -13.01 -1.39
N MET A 69 -2.87 -12.03 -0.53
CA MET A 69 -2.52 -12.22 0.87
C MET A 69 -3.44 -11.38 1.75
N VAL A 70 -3.80 -11.92 2.91
CA VAL A 70 -4.62 -11.23 3.91
C VAL A 70 -3.79 -11.11 5.18
N PHE A 71 -3.48 -9.88 5.57
CA PHE A 71 -2.78 -9.57 6.80
C PHE A 71 -3.79 -9.20 7.87
N ARG A 72 -3.73 -9.84 9.04
CA ARG A 72 -4.50 -9.44 10.21
C ARG A 72 -3.69 -8.42 11.01
N PRO A 73 -4.33 -7.48 11.73
CA PRO A 73 -3.64 -6.58 12.64
C PRO A 73 -3.04 -7.41 13.78
N GLU A 74 -1.73 -7.60 13.70
CA GLU A 74 -0.89 -8.28 14.69
C GLU A 74 0.26 -7.31 15.02
N PRO A 75 0.99 -7.49 16.14
CA PRO A 75 2.07 -6.55 16.51
C PRO A 75 3.09 -6.30 15.39
N ALA A 76 3.26 -7.25 14.46
CA ALA A 76 4.16 -7.15 13.32
C ALA A 76 3.65 -6.30 12.14
N THR A 77 2.36 -5.95 12.10
CA THR A 77 1.72 -5.16 11.01
C THR A 77 1.09 -3.86 11.51
N ASP A 78 1.23 -3.55 12.80
CA ASP A 78 0.61 -2.40 13.46
C ASP A 78 1.13 -1.06 12.93
N ASP A 79 2.43 -0.98 12.63
CA ASP A 79 3.04 0.23 12.08
C ASP A 79 2.55 0.55 10.66
N TYR A 80 2.25 -0.47 9.84
CA TYR A 80 1.59 -0.29 8.56
C TYR A 80 0.16 0.23 8.70
N GLN A 81 -0.63 -0.36 9.61
CA GLN A 81 -2.02 0.06 9.84
C GLN A 81 -2.12 1.54 10.24
N LYS A 82 -1.21 2.03 11.09
CA LYS A 82 -1.13 3.46 11.48
C LYS A 82 -0.77 4.41 10.34
N ARG A 83 -0.19 3.91 9.25
CA ARG A 83 0.19 4.75 8.09
C ARG A 83 -0.93 4.90 7.07
N ILE A 84 -1.95 4.04 7.12
CA ILE A 84 -3.03 3.99 6.12
C ILE A 84 -4.40 4.44 6.66
N ASN A 85 -4.60 4.40 7.98
CA ASN A 85 -5.74 5.02 8.69
C ASN A 85 -5.41 6.44 9.12
#